data_AF-A0AAN4Z192-F1
#
_entry.id   AF-A0AAN4Z192-F1
#
_cell.length_a   1.000
_cell.length_b   1.000
_cell.length_c   1.000
_cell.angle_alpha   90.00
_cell.angle_beta   90.00
_cell.angle_gamma   90.00
#
_symmetry.space_group_name_H-M   'P 1'
#
loop_
_entity.id
_entity.type
_entity.pdbx_description
1 polymer ?
#
loop_
_entity_poly.entity_id
_entity_poly.type
_entity_poly.pdbx_seq_one_letter_code
_entity_poly.pdbx_strand_id
1 'polypeptide(L)'
;SCIFQMGFLHLLLAALVASAAMAADAPCACVGEVQTIDPIKNPMIFFQQPTLGGVMNGKTCSMDCNFVAHLDANADDDSALQIQILTNKLGDGSMYVDGMNDTVSITSNTPPGVLYARSYDTSITIHFTEGATNNGEFMIVVQKVLGGRPSKPATKPPVTVVPTAPYDPKFTHNPLLVANDIMLVFDLSSNDIEKYKTFARNLIKEMTINPKSLNASEPVDCGVGSRLSLVGLSALSGFDNLYAPYWTTTAEQADGNIGSFVQIGGGNYIFRPIQEKYIDGFNTSITKCENKEKIFILFTSVAPYEYDGSDASAPITSFVDKGVHQILVSFNMDPKNKNFYTLYDKENDHSNIWNFFDYTGGDSDVEKFFNSFLVDSKEPMTCQLTSTNDKVDVVIGKNGAAELVVVNIPPYYDAKSSTPNSNWTTVKHYCNFQETTVRIIKDDHIKNGDTKTALCLRVFYDLETGKDFVSIFSGDPNKPELQDEVVRLTGRDVSGTNFELTDALGSIVFSSDEKNVYDGFRAEMTMGHCS
;
A
#
# COMPACT_ATOMS: atom_id res chain seq x y z
N SER A 1 -66.27 -13.25 24.98
CA SER A 1 -65.79 -14.55 25.49
C SER A 1 -65.11 -15.29 24.37
N CYS A 2 -63.82 -15.61 24.56
CA CYS A 2 -63.08 -16.76 24.02
C CYS A 2 -62.93 -16.89 22.49
N ILE A 3 -61.78 -17.22 21.87
CA ILE A 3 -60.42 -17.63 22.26
C ILE A 3 -59.56 -17.29 21.04
N PHE A 4 -58.51 -16.48 21.18
CA PHE A 4 -57.48 -16.27 20.13
C PHE A 4 -56.13 -16.03 20.80
N GLN A 5 -55.59 -17.06 21.43
CA GLN A 5 -54.23 -17.05 22.00
C GLN A 5 -53.79 -18.48 22.33
N MET A 6 -53.39 -19.28 21.33
CA MET A 6 -52.78 -20.60 21.59
C MET A 6 -51.91 -21.17 20.46
N GLY A 7 -51.31 -20.32 19.61
CA GLY A 7 -50.42 -20.78 18.53
C GLY A 7 -48.92 -20.74 18.84
N PHE A 8 -48.46 -19.79 19.66
CA PHE A 8 -47.03 -19.46 19.77
C PHE A 8 -46.31 -20.12 20.96
N LEU A 9 -47.04 -20.69 21.91
CA LEU A 9 -46.46 -21.25 23.14
C LEU A 9 -46.07 -22.75 23.03
N HIS A 10 -46.55 -23.45 21.99
CA HIS A 10 -46.28 -24.89 21.83
C HIS A 10 -44.96 -25.20 21.10
N LEU A 11 -44.40 -24.29 20.30
CA LEU A 11 -43.07 -24.49 19.70
C LEU A 11 -41.93 -24.32 20.71
N LEU A 12 -42.08 -23.41 21.69
CA LEU A 12 -41.05 -23.18 22.70
C LEU A 12 -40.94 -24.34 23.70
N LEU A 13 -42.05 -25.04 23.98
CA LEU A 13 -42.06 -26.14 24.96
C LEU A 13 -41.54 -27.47 24.38
N ALA A 14 -41.64 -27.69 23.06
CA ALA A 14 -41.11 -28.90 22.43
C ALA A 14 -39.57 -28.87 22.29
N ALA A 15 -38.97 -27.68 22.17
CA ALA A 15 -37.51 -27.52 22.12
C ALA A 15 -36.83 -27.69 23.49
N LEU A 16 -37.56 -27.48 24.60
CA LEU A 16 -37.04 -27.59 25.97
C LEU A 16 -37.05 -29.01 26.53
N VAL A 17 -37.75 -29.96 25.90
CA VAL A 17 -37.83 -31.36 26.38
C VAL A 17 -36.89 -32.30 25.61
N ALA A 18 -36.35 -31.89 24.46
CA ALA A 18 -35.41 -32.69 23.68
C ALA A 18 -33.93 -32.56 24.11
N SER A 19 -33.59 -31.63 24.99
CA SER A 19 -32.20 -31.34 25.41
C SER A 19 -31.75 -32.03 26.72
N ALA A 20 -32.58 -32.89 27.32
CA ALA A 20 -32.29 -33.52 28.60
C ALA A 20 -31.71 -34.96 28.52
N ALA A 21 -31.31 -35.44 27.34
CA ALA A 21 -30.82 -36.82 27.18
C ALA A 21 -29.60 -36.95 26.25
N MET A 22 -28.53 -36.20 26.51
CA MET A 22 -27.17 -36.57 26.07
C MET A 22 -26.14 -36.13 27.12
N ALA A 23 -26.14 -36.81 28.26
CA ALA A 23 -25.04 -36.79 29.22
C ALA A 23 -24.50 -38.20 29.34
N ALA A 24 -23.47 -38.51 28.54
CA ALA A 24 -22.43 -39.51 28.82
C ALA A 24 -21.41 -39.54 27.66
N ASP A 25 -20.24 -38.98 27.92
CA ASP A 25 -18.92 -39.32 27.37
C ASP A 25 -18.67 -39.25 25.84
N ALA A 26 -18.45 -38.02 25.33
CA ALA A 26 -17.37 -37.66 24.39
C ALA A 26 -17.20 -36.11 24.36
N PRO A 27 -16.07 -35.50 24.80
CA PRO A 27 -15.87 -34.05 24.72
C PRO A 27 -15.38 -33.59 23.32
N CYS A 28 -15.49 -32.29 23.00
CA CYS A 28 -15.02 -31.55 21.81
C CYS A 28 -15.23 -32.16 20.40
N ALA A 29 -16.16 -31.58 19.62
CA ALA A 29 -16.08 -31.62 18.15
C ALA A 29 -16.68 -30.36 17.49
N CYS A 30 -15.79 -29.50 16.97
CA CYS A 30 -15.89 -28.93 15.62
C CYS A 30 -14.49 -28.55 15.12
N VAL A 31 -13.95 -29.41 14.24
CA VAL A 31 -13.01 -29.06 13.17
C VAL A 31 -13.51 -29.82 11.93
N GLY A 32 -13.97 -29.10 10.91
CA GLY A 32 -14.20 -29.64 9.55
C GLY A 32 -15.50 -30.43 9.28
N GLU A 33 -16.39 -30.63 10.26
CA GLU A 33 -17.71 -31.19 9.97
C GLU A 33 -18.73 -30.10 9.66
N VAL A 34 -19.32 -30.16 8.47
CA VAL A 34 -20.40 -29.30 8.02
C VAL A 34 -21.69 -29.72 8.70
N GLN A 35 -22.16 -28.93 9.67
CA GLN A 35 -23.52 -29.12 10.20
C GLN A 35 -24.52 -28.50 9.22
N THR A 36 -25.36 -29.34 8.62
CA THR A 36 -26.41 -28.92 7.69
C THR A 36 -27.67 -28.50 8.45
N ILE A 37 -28.13 -27.28 8.20
CA ILE A 37 -29.32 -26.71 8.81
C ILE A 37 -30.47 -26.73 7.80
N ASP A 38 -31.59 -27.32 8.20
CA ASP A 38 -32.86 -27.24 7.47
C ASP A 38 -33.67 -26.04 8.02
N PRO A 39 -33.79 -24.94 7.26
CA PRO A 39 -34.45 -23.72 7.71
C PRO A 39 -35.98 -23.87 7.92
N ILE A 40 -36.56 -25.01 7.56
CA ILE A 40 -37.98 -25.32 7.76
C ILE A 40 -38.16 -26.24 8.97
N LYS A 41 -37.31 -27.26 9.12
CA LYS A 41 -37.46 -28.28 10.18
C LYS A 41 -36.68 -27.96 11.45
N ASN A 42 -35.47 -27.41 11.33
CA ASN A 42 -34.56 -27.11 12.42
C ASN A 42 -33.78 -25.80 12.15
N PRO A 43 -34.43 -24.63 12.18
CA PRO A 43 -33.80 -23.38 11.76
C PRO A 43 -32.83 -22.79 12.80
N MET A 44 -32.76 -23.38 14.00
CA MET A 44 -32.05 -22.80 15.13
C MET A 44 -30.66 -23.42 15.28
N ILE A 45 -29.67 -22.55 15.37
CA ILE A 45 -28.32 -22.87 15.84
C ILE A 45 -28.22 -22.35 17.27
N PHE A 46 -27.95 -23.25 18.20
CA PHE A 46 -27.66 -22.90 19.57
C PHE A 46 -26.25 -23.37 19.90
N PHE A 47 -25.41 -22.44 20.32
CA PHE A 47 -24.07 -22.73 20.77
C PHE A 47 -23.88 -22.21 22.19
N GLN A 48 -23.54 -23.13 23.08
CA GLN A 48 -23.21 -22.84 24.45
C GLN A 48 -21.96 -23.65 24.79
N GLN A 49 -20.85 -22.97 25.02
CA GLN A 49 -19.64 -23.66 25.46
C GLN A 49 -19.83 -24.23 26.87
N PRO A 50 -19.48 -25.50 27.11
CA PRO A 50 -19.32 -26.00 28.47
C PRO A 50 -18.09 -25.31 29.09
N THR A 51 -18.25 -24.77 30.29
CA THR A 51 -17.28 -23.92 31.02
C THR A 51 -15.99 -24.61 31.50
N LEU A 52 -15.47 -25.62 30.81
CA LEU A 52 -14.27 -26.34 31.24
C LEU A 52 -13.31 -26.57 30.07
N GLY A 53 -12.19 -25.84 30.08
CA GLY A 53 -11.04 -26.12 29.23
C GLY A 53 -10.58 -27.57 29.43
N GLY A 54 -10.64 -28.36 28.36
CA GLY A 54 -10.19 -29.75 28.34
C GLY A 54 -9.09 -29.95 27.30
N VAL A 55 -8.04 -30.68 27.69
CA VAL A 55 -7.07 -31.28 26.77
C VAL A 55 -7.47 -32.75 26.61
N MET A 56 -7.77 -33.18 25.39
CA MET A 56 -7.99 -34.60 25.07
C MET A 56 -6.82 -35.13 24.27
N ASN A 57 -6.29 -36.29 24.68
CA ASN A 57 -5.18 -36.97 23.99
C ASN A 57 -3.97 -36.05 23.69
N GLY A 58 -3.67 -35.12 24.60
CA GLY A 58 -2.52 -34.22 24.49
C GLY A 58 -2.64 -33.09 23.46
N LYS A 59 -3.83 -32.84 22.90
CA LYS A 59 -4.09 -31.68 22.03
C LYS A 59 -5.12 -30.73 22.66
N THR A 60 -4.85 -29.43 22.59
CA THR A 60 -5.76 -28.35 22.99
C THR A 60 -6.97 -28.35 22.05
N CYS A 61 -8.19 -28.31 22.59
CA CYS A 61 -9.38 -28.06 21.76
C CYS A 61 -9.30 -26.62 21.21
N SER A 62 -9.52 -26.45 19.91
CA SER A 62 -9.79 -25.17 19.24
C SER A 62 -11.15 -25.35 18.56
N MET A 63 -12.10 -24.44 18.80
CA MET A 63 -13.52 -24.61 18.46
C MET A 63 -14.01 -23.70 17.33
N ASP A 64 -13.20 -23.49 16.28
CA ASP A 64 -13.69 -22.84 15.06
C ASP A 64 -14.72 -23.75 14.37
N CYS A 65 -15.95 -23.24 14.23
CA CYS A 65 -17.07 -24.03 13.70
C CYS A 65 -17.55 -23.46 12.37
N ASN A 66 -17.83 -24.33 11.40
CA ASN A 66 -18.53 -23.95 10.17
C ASN A 66 -19.93 -24.57 10.16
N PHE A 67 -20.95 -23.73 10.15
CA PHE A 67 -22.33 -24.16 10.01
C PHE A 67 -22.80 -23.83 8.61
N VAL A 68 -23.44 -24.78 7.92
CA VAL A 68 -23.95 -24.54 6.56
C VAL A 68 -25.45 -24.70 6.58
N ALA A 69 -26.16 -23.66 6.15
CA ALA A 69 -27.59 -23.71 5.97
C ALA A 69 -27.91 -23.77 4.47
N HIS A 70 -28.80 -24.68 4.10
CA HIS A 70 -29.23 -24.88 2.72
C HIS A 70 -30.74 -24.74 2.62
N LEU A 71 -31.21 -24.08 1.57
CA LEU A 71 -32.57 -24.22 1.09
C LEU A 71 -32.74 -25.63 0.47
N ASP A 72 -33.92 -26.23 0.63
CA ASP A 72 -34.25 -27.50 -0.02
C ASP A 72 -34.00 -27.42 -1.54
N ALA A 73 -33.62 -28.54 -2.17
CA ALA A 73 -33.31 -28.63 -3.60
C ALA A 73 -34.46 -28.20 -4.54
N ASN A 74 -35.69 -28.09 -4.01
CA ASN A 74 -36.88 -27.60 -4.71
C ASN A 74 -37.28 -26.17 -4.31
N ALA A 75 -36.40 -25.40 -3.69
CA ALA A 75 -36.69 -24.03 -3.32
C ALA A 75 -36.73 -23.15 -4.57
N ASP A 76 -37.92 -22.65 -4.88
CA ASP A 76 -38.16 -21.66 -5.94
C ASP A 76 -37.18 -20.47 -5.81
N ASP A 77 -36.78 -19.89 -6.95
CA ASP A 77 -35.89 -18.72 -7.04
C ASP A 77 -36.42 -17.49 -6.27
N ASP A 78 -37.68 -17.54 -5.84
CA ASP A 78 -38.37 -16.53 -5.05
C ASP A 78 -38.03 -16.55 -3.54
N SER A 79 -37.16 -17.46 -3.09
CA SER A 79 -36.79 -17.64 -1.68
C SER A 79 -35.29 -17.42 -1.42
N ALA A 80 -34.98 -16.78 -0.28
CA ALA A 80 -33.63 -16.57 0.23
C ALA A 80 -33.52 -17.00 1.71
N LEU A 81 -32.29 -17.14 2.22
CA LEU A 81 -32.01 -17.32 3.63
C LEU A 81 -31.77 -15.97 4.30
N GLN A 82 -32.24 -15.80 5.53
CA GLN A 82 -32.00 -14.63 6.38
C GLN A 82 -31.63 -15.07 7.80
N ILE A 83 -30.76 -14.32 8.46
CA ILE A 83 -30.33 -14.62 9.83
C ILE A 83 -31.06 -13.71 10.81
N GLN A 84 -31.56 -14.29 11.90
CA GLN A 84 -32.04 -13.58 13.07
C GLN A 84 -31.22 -13.99 14.29
N ILE A 85 -30.64 -13.01 14.96
CA ILE A 85 -29.93 -13.19 16.23
C ILE A 85 -30.95 -13.11 17.37
N LEU A 86 -31.07 -14.18 18.16
CA LEU A 86 -31.94 -14.20 19.34
C LEU A 86 -31.18 -13.82 20.62
N THR A 87 -29.98 -14.36 20.78
CA THR A 87 -29.07 -14.00 21.87
C THR A 87 -27.66 -13.93 21.33
N ASN A 88 -26.89 -12.96 21.83
CA ASN A 88 -25.51 -12.76 21.46
C ASN A 88 -24.69 -12.41 22.69
N LYS A 89 -23.85 -13.35 23.11
CA LYS A 89 -22.81 -13.18 24.12
C LYS A 89 -21.53 -13.85 23.62
N LEU A 90 -21.09 -13.47 22.42
CA LEU A 90 -19.88 -14.04 21.82
C LEU A 90 -18.58 -13.74 22.59
N GLY A 91 -18.61 -12.81 23.56
CA GLY A 91 -17.41 -12.40 24.28
C GLY A 91 -16.41 -11.70 23.34
N ASP A 92 -15.22 -12.25 23.20
CA ASP A 92 -14.21 -11.83 22.24
C ASP A 92 -14.18 -12.69 20.96
N GLY A 93 -15.13 -13.62 20.79
CA GLY A 93 -15.31 -14.37 19.55
C GLY A 93 -16.10 -13.59 18.48
N SER A 94 -16.09 -14.12 17.26
CA SER A 94 -16.78 -13.52 16.10
C SER A 94 -17.44 -14.57 15.22
N MET A 95 -18.47 -14.18 14.47
CA MET A 95 -19.01 -14.97 13.37
C MET A 95 -18.98 -14.19 12.06
N TYR A 96 -18.59 -14.85 10.98
CA TYR A 96 -18.64 -14.34 9.61
C TYR A 96 -19.59 -15.19 8.78
N VAL A 97 -20.41 -14.58 7.93
CA VAL A 97 -21.38 -15.31 7.10
C VAL A 97 -21.10 -15.10 5.62
N ASP A 98 -20.77 -16.19 4.93
CA ASP A 98 -20.61 -16.24 3.48
C ASP A 98 -21.93 -16.61 2.78
N GLY A 99 -22.08 -16.19 1.52
CA GLY A 99 -23.28 -16.43 0.70
C GLY A 99 -24.36 -15.35 0.82
N MET A 100 -24.07 -14.23 1.49
CA MET A 100 -24.98 -13.10 1.72
C MET A 100 -24.75 -11.96 0.72
N ASN A 101 -25.79 -11.19 0.41
CA ASN A 101 -25.71 -10.07 -0.55
C ASN A 101 -24.94 -8.85 -0.04
N ASP A 102 -24.70 -8.81 1.27
CA ASP A 102 -23.89 -7.83 1.98
C ASP A 102 -22.96 -8.59 2.94
N THR A 103 -21.81 -8.02 3.25
CA THR A 103 -20.88 -8.59 4.24
C THR A 103 -21.57 -8.65 5.61
N VAL A 104 -21.60 -9.85 6.21
CA VAL A 104 -22.20 -10.05 7.55
C VAL A 104 -21.13 -10.53 8.51
N SER A 105 -20.76 -9.64 9.45
CA SER A 105 -19.93 -9.96 10.61
C SER A 105 -20.76 -9.75 11.89
N ILE A 106 -20.71 -10.72 12.79
CA ILE A 106 -21.41 -10.72 14.08
C ILE A 106 -20.35 -10.80 15.17
N THR A 107 -20.24 -9.75 15.97
CA THR A 107 -19.37 -9.70 17.15
C THR A 107 -20.23 -9.58 18.41
N SER A 108 -19.65 -9.59 19.60
CA SER A 108 -20.41 -9.37 20.84
C SER A 108 -21.16 -8.03 20.92
N ASN A 109 -20.82 -7.07 20.06
CA ASN A 109 -21.51 -5.78 19.95
C ASN A 109 -22.72 -5.82 19.01
N THR A 110 -22.89 -6.87 18.20
CA THR A 110 -24.02 -6.97 17.27
C THR A 110 -25.31 -7.23 18.07
N PRO A 111 -26.30 -6.32 18.02
CA PRO A 111 -27.51 -6.47 18.82
C PRO A 111 -28.36 -7.66 18.34
N PRO A 112 -29.11 -8.33 19.24
CA PRO A 112 -30.15 -9.26 18.84
C PRO A 112 -31.17 -8.59 17.91
N GLY A 113 -31.56 -9.29 16.85
CA GLY A 113 -32.40 -8.73 15.80
C GLY A 113 -32.28 -9.47 14.49
N VAL A 114 -33.10 -9.06 13.52
CA VAL A 114 -33.03 -9.58 12.15
C VAL A 114 -31.90 -8.86 11.42
N LEU A 115 -31.00 -9.63 10.80
CA LEU A 115 -30.01 -9.09 9.89
C LEU A 115 -30.67 -8.91 8.51
N TYR A 116 -30.63 -7.68 7.97
CA TYR A 116 -31.35 -7.37 6.74
C TYR A 116 -30.75 -8.01 5.48
N ALA A 117 -29.48 -8.43 5.54
CA ALA A 117 -28.84 -9.19 4.48
C ALA A 117 -29.58 -10.51 4.23
N ARG A 118 -29.58 -10.93 2.95
CA ARG A 118 -30.23 -12.16 2.45
C ARG A 118 -29.25 -12.97 1.61
N SER A 119 -29.45 -14.27 1.55
CA SER A 119 -28.59 -15.12 0.70
C SER A 119 -28.82 -14.85 -0.79
N TYR A 120 -27.73 -14.70 -1.54
CA TYR A 120 -27.80 -14.65 -3.01
C TYR A 120 -27.81 -16.06 -3.63
N ASP A 121 -27.39 -17.08 -2.86
CA ASP A 121 -27.39 -18.49 -3.27
C ASP A 121 -28.39 -19.31 -2.43
N THR A 122 -28.55 -20.58 -2.80
CA THR A 122 -29.27 -21.63 -2.06
C THR A 122 -28.66 -21.94 -0.70
N SER A 123 -27.44 -21.48 -0.43
CA SER A 123 -26.68 -21.82 0.77
C SER A 123 -25.97 -20.62 1.37
N ILE A 124 -25.81 -20.66 2.69
CA ILE A 124 -24.92 -19.76 3.42
C ILE A 124 -23.99 -20.58 4.30
N THR A 125 -22.78 -20.07 4.55
CA THR A 125 -21.84 -20.67 5.50
C THR A 125 -21.57 -19.68 6.62
N ILE A 126 -21.78 -20.10 7.86
CA ILE A 126 -21.53 -19.32 9.06
C ILE A 126 -20.25 -19.85 9.69
N HIS A 127 -19.20 -19.05 9.63
CA HIS A 127 -17.91 -19.30 10.24
C HIS A 127 -17.91 -18.69 11.64
N PHE A 128 -17.78 -19.50 12.67
CA PHE A 128 -17.58 -19.05 14.03
C PHE A 128 -16.11 -19.19 14.40
N THR A 129 -15.52 -18.10 14.90
CA THR A 129 -14.15 -18.05 15.41
C THR A 129 -14.19 -17.81 16.91
N GLU A 130 -13.51 -18.67 17.65
CA GLU A 130 -13.44 -18.59 19.10
C GLU A 130 -12.55 -17.41 19.57
N GLY A 131 -13.01 -16.70 20.60
CA GLY A 131 -12.23 -15.67 21.28
C GLY A 131 -11.36 -16.23 22.39
N ALA A 132 -10.28 -15.52 22.76
CA ALA A 132 -9.31 -15.93 23.77
C ALA A 132 -9.89 -16.17 25.18
N THR A 133 -11.08 -15.65 25.48
CA THR A 133 -11.69 -15.79 26.82
C THR A 133 -12.67 -16.96 26.98
N ASN A 134 -12.87 -17.81 25.95
CA ASN A 134 -13.63 -19.08 26.00
C ASN A 134 -14.99 -19.02 26.74
N ASN A 135 -15.81 -18.00 26.45
CA ASN A 135 -17.12 -17.80 27.10
C ASN A 135 -18.24 -17.44 26.11
N GLY A 136 -18.10 -17.84 24.84
CA GLY A 136 -19.08 -17.53 23.80
C GLY A 136 -20.41 -18.29 23.97
N GLU A 137 -21.52 -17.57 24.09
CA GLU A 137 -22.88 -18.11 24.02
C GLU A 137 -23.68 -17.35 22.95
N PHE A 138 -24.26 -18.05 21.98
CA PHE A 138 -25.11 -17.42 20.97
C PHE A 138 -26.26 -18.33 20.55
N MET A 139 -27.33 -17.69 20.12
CA MET A 139 -28.48 -18.35 19.51
C MET A 139 -28.91 -17.57 18.29
N ILE A 140 -28.83 -18.22 17.13
CA ILE A 140 -29.22 -17.65 15.84
C ILE A 140 -30.22 -18.55 15.14
N VAL A 141 -31.11 -17.94 14.37
CA VAL A 141 -32.09 -18.62 13.54
C VAL A 141 -31.80 -18.29 12.09
N VAL A 142 -31.65 -19.32 11.26
CA VAL A 142 -31.60 -19.18 9.81
C VAL A 142 -33.00 -19.46 9.26
N GLN A 143 -33.63 -18.44 8.70
CA GLN A 143 -35.01 -18.48 8.24
C GLN A 143 -35.06 -18.44 6.72
N LYS A 144 -36.01 -19.19 6.14
CA LYS A 144 -36.42 -19.01 4.75
C LYS A 144 -37.34 -17.79 4.65
N VAL A 145 -36.99 -16.83 3.81
CA VAL A 145 -37.79 -15.62 3.55
C VAL A 145 -38.19 -15.52 2.08
N LEU A 146 -39.37 -14.94 1.84
CA LEU A 146 -39.91 -14.69 0.50
C LEU A 146 -39.45 -13.32 -0.02
N GLY A 147 -39.27 -13.20 -1.34
CA GLY A 147 -38.99 -11.94 -2.02
C GLY A 147 -37.85 -11.97 -3.02
N GLY A 148 -37.51 -13.15 -3.55
CA GLY A 148 -36.43 -13.34 -4.51
C GLY A 148 -35.04 -13.29 -3.89
N ARG A 149 -34.08 -13.97 -4.53
CA ARG A 149 -32.67 -13.81 -4.15
C ARG A 149 -32.11 -12.50 -4.72
N PRO A 150 -31.45 -11.67 -3.90
CA PRO A 150 -30.68 -10.55 -4.41
C PRO A 150 -29.59 -11.04 -5.37
N SER A 151 -29.17 -10.18 -6.30
CA SER A 151 -28.01 -10.46 -7.15
C SER A 151 -26.78 -10.69 -6.28
N LYS A 152 -25.96 -11.69 -6.63
CA LYS A 152 -24.65 -11.90 -6.01
C LYS A 152 -23.89 -10.56 -6.01
N PRO A 153 -23.36 -10.10 -4.86
CA PRO A 153 -22.57 -8.89 -4.81
C PRO A 153 -21.42 -9.03 -5.80
N ALA A 154 -21.04 -7.95 -6.46
CA ALA A 154 -19.98 -7.99 -7.45
C ALA A 154 -18.73 -8.59 -6.79
N THR A 155 -18.40 -9.83 -7.14
CA THR A 155 -17.17 -10.45 -6.67
C THR A 155 -16.05 -9.56 -7.14
N LYS A 156 -15.34 -8.94 -6.19
CA LYS A 156 -14.07 -8.26 -6.40
C LYS A 156 -13.28 -9.19 -7.34
N PRO A 157 -12.93 -8.76 -8.56
CA PRO A 157 -12.16 -9.62 -9.44
C PRO A 157 -10.97 -10.12 -8.62
N PRO A 158 -10.69 -11.44 -8.56
CA PRO A 158 -9.44 -11.89 -7.99
C PRO A 158 -8.36 -11.09 -8.73
N VAL A 159 -7.53 -10.37 -7.97
CA VAL A 159 -6.32 -9.76 -8.51
C VAL A 159 -5.50 -10.95 -8.99
N THR A 160 -5.63 -11.30 -10.26
CA THR A 160 -4.71 -12.22 -10.92
C THR A 160 -3.37 -11.52 -10.84
N VAL A 161 -2.57 -11.91 -9.85
CA VAL A 161 -1.16 -11.57 -9.78
C VAL A 161 -0.60 -12.06 -11.10
N VAL A 162 -0.26 -11.12 -11.99
CA VAL A 162 0.42 -11.47 -13.22
C VAL A 162 1.69 -12.20 -12.78
N PRO A 163 1.94 -13.44 -13.24
CA PRO A 163 3.13 -14.17 -12.84
C PRO A 163 4.34 -13.29 -13.10
N THR A 164 5.01 -12.86 -12.02
CA THR A 164 6.27 -12.14 -12.12
C THR A 164 7.23 -13.04 -12.86
N ALA A 165 7.83 -12.56 -13.95
CA ALA A 165 8.83 -13.35 -14.67
C ALA A 165 9.93 -13.79 -13.68
N PRO A 166 10.42 -15.04 -13.75
CA PRO A 166 11.50 -15.49 -12.88
C PRO A 166 12.72 -14.57 -13.05
N TYR A 167 13.30 -14.15 -11.94
CA TYR A 167 14.47 -13.26 -11.88
C TYR A 167 15.50 -13.78 -10.88
N ASP A 168 16.70 -13.21 -10.92
CA ASP A 168 17.80 -13.60 -10.04
C ASP A 168 17.44 -13.29 -8.58
N PRO A 169 17.37 -14.29 -7.68
CA PRO A 169 16.92 -14.11 -6.30
C PRO A 169 17.86 -13.26 -5.44
N LYS A 170 19.02 -12.83 -5.98
CA LYS A 170 19.88 -11.84 -5.32
C LYS A 170 19.20 -10.46 -5.21
N PHE A 171 18.25 -10.14 -6.09
CA PHE A 171 17.47 -8.92 -6.02
C PHE A 171 16.26 -9.10 -5.09
N THR A 172 15.91 -8.06 -4.33
CA THR A 172 14.73 -8.10 -3.45
C THR A 172 13.44 -8.11 -4.26
N HIS A 173 13.39 -7.40 -5.39
CA HIS A 173 12.31 -7.41 -6.38
C HIS A 173 12.84 -7.61 -7.79
N ASN A 174 11.96 -7.93 -8.75
CA ASN A 174 12.38 -8.21 -10.12
C ASN A 174 12.95 -6.94 -10.79
N PRO A 175 14.24 -6.91 -11.15
CA PRO A 175 14.84 -5.71 -11.69
C PRO A 175 14.36 -5.36 -13.10
N LEU A 176 13.82 -6.35 -13.83
CA LEU A 176 13.23 -6.19 -15.15
C LEU A 176 11.92 -5.41 -15.11
N LEU A 177 11.36 -5.22 -13.92
CA LEU A 177 10.06 -4.61 -13.70
C LEU A 177 10.16 -3.11 -13.36
N VAL A 178 11.33 -2.62 -12.98
CA VAL A 178 11.53 -1.20 -12.64
C VAL A 178 11.29 -0.28 -13.85
N ALA A 179 10.45 0.74 -13.65
CA ALA A 179 10.05 1.72 -14.65
C ALA A 179 10.32 3.17 -14.20
N ASN A 180 11.58 3.61 -14.30
CA ASN A 180 11.98 4.99 -13.99
C ASN A 180 12.51 5.74 -15.22
N ASP A 181 12.52 7.07 -15.14
CA ASP A 181 13.32 7.91 -16.04
C ASP A 181 14.68 8.19 -15.42
N ILE A 182 15.72 7.54 -15.93
CA ILE A 182 17.07 7.59 -15.35
C ILE A 182 18.02 8.36 -16.25
N MET A 183 18.57 9.46 -15.73
CA MET A 183 19.68 10.17 -16.34
C MET A 183 21.00 9.73 -15.70
N LEU A 184 21.87 9.11 -16.48
CA LEU A 184 23.22 8.74 -16.05
C LEU A 184 24.20 9.84 -16.47
N VAL A 185 24.91 10.38 -15.50
CA VAL A 185 25.85 11.50 -15.69
C VAL A 185 27.24 11.11 -15.25
N PHE A 186 28.20 11.22 -16.16
CA PHE A 186 29.58 10.79 -15.91
C PHE A 186 30.51 11.99 -15.79
N ASP A 187 31.30 12.03 -14.73
CA ASP A 187 32.50 12.85 -14.66
C ASP A 187 33.59 12.22 -15.54
N LEU A 188 33.73 12.74 -16.76
CA LEU A 188 34.75 12.32 -17.71
C LEU A 188 36.15 12.80 -17.32
N SER A 189 36.30 13.70 -16.33
CA SER A 189 37.62 14.10 -15.83
C SER A 189 38.15 13.18 -14.72
N SER A 190 37.29 12.29 -14.20
CA SER A 190 37.65 11.29 -13.20
C SER A 190 38.69 10.29 -13.70
N ASN A 191 39.68 10.01 -12.85
CA ASN A 191 40.63 8.89 -13.06
C ASN A 191 39.98 7.51 -12.91
N ASP A 192 38.76 7.45 -12.36
CA ASP A 192 38.00 6.22 -12.11
C ASP A 192 36.91 5.98 -13.15
N ILE A 193 36.93 6.69 -14.29
CA ILE A 193 35.90 6.60 -15.33
C ILE A 193 35.65 5.16 -15.80
N GLU A 194 36.68 4.32 -15.93
CA GLU A 194 36.52 2.92 -16.33
C GLU A 194 35.75 2.08 -15.30
N LYS A 195 35.87 2.41 -14.02
CA LYS A 195 35.10 1.76 -12.94
C LYS A 195 33.63 2.17 -13.03
N TYR A 196 33.36 3.47 -13.22
CA TYR A 196 32.00 3.97 -13.41
C TYR A 196 31.34 3.40 -14.66
N LYS A 197 32.06 3.30 -15.78
CA LYS A 197 31.59 2.63 -16.99
C LYS A 197 31.20 1.18 -16.71
N THR A 198 32.04 0.44 -15.99
CA THR A 198 31.77 -0.96 -15.64
C THR A 198 30.50 -1.10 -14.80
N PHE A 199 30.39 -0.29 -13.74
CA PHE A 199 29.20 -0.28 -12.89
C PHE A 199 27.93 0.05 -13.67
N ALA A 200 27.92 1.15 -14.42
CA ALA A 200 26.73 1.60 -15.15
C ALA A 200 26.29 0.61 -16.23
N ARG A 201 27.23 -0.01 -16.94
CA ARG A 201 26.92 -1.05 -17.94
C ARG A 201 26.32 -2.29 -17.27
N ASN A 202 26.84 -2.69 -16.11
CA ASN A 202 26.27 -3.81 -15.37
C ASN A 202 24.88 -3.47 -14.81
N LEU A 203 24.66 -2.25 -14.33
CA LEU A 203 23.34 -1.76 -13.93
C LEU A 203 22.32 -1.84 -15.08
N ILE A 204 22.69 -1.37 -16.28
CA ILE A 204 21.81 -1.40 -17.46
C ILE A 204 21.45 -2.83 -17.86
N LYS A 205 22.37 -3.79 -17.72
CA LYS A 205 22.11 -5.20 -18.07
C LYS A 205 21.08 -5.88 -17.18
N GLU A 206 20.93 -5.41 -15.95
CA GLU A 206 19.98 -5.98 -14.99
C GLU A 206 18.58 -5.38 -15.16
N MET A 207 18.43 -4.30 -15.94
CA MET A 207 17.17 -3.58 -16.14
C MET A 207 16.55 -3.83 -17.52
N THR A 208 15.23 -3.77 -17.60
CA THR A 208 14.52 -3.62 -18.89
C THR A 208 14.60 -2.15 -19.32
N ILE A 209 15.16 -1.88 -20.49
CA ILE A 209 15.17 -0.53 -21.08
C ILE A 209 14.13 -0.44 -22.18
N ASN A 210 13.11 0.39 -21.97
CA ASN A 210 12.02 0.60 -22.92
C ASN A 210 12.06 2.03 -23.47
N PRO A 211 12.87 2.31 -24.51
CA PRO A 211 13.03 3.65 -25.03
C PRO A 211 11.70 4.21 -25.54
N LYS A 212 11.52 5.52 -25.38
CA LYS A 212 10.38 6.24 -25.93
C LYS A 212 10.27 6.01 -27.44
N SER A 213 9.12 5.48 -27.89
CA SER A 213 8.78 5.48 -29.32
C SER A 213 8.61 6.93 -29.80
N LEU A 214 9.38 7.30 -30.83
CA LEU A 214 9.26 8.60 -31.50
C LEU A 214 8.07 8.64 -32.48
N ASN A 215 7.41 7.50 -32.71
CA ASN A 215 6.33 7.38 -33.67
C ASN A 215 4.97 7.54 -32.98
N ALA A 216 4.32 8.69 -33.18
CA ALA A 216 3.01 9.03 -32.59
C ALA A 216 1.84 8.14 -33.05
N SER A 217 2.07 7.20 -33.97
CA SER A 217 1.07 6.34 -34.60
C SER A 217 1.01 4.92 -34.03
N GLU A 218 1.95 4.53 -33.17
CA GLU A 218 1.88 3.24 -32.47
C GLU A 218 1.02 3.41 -31.21
N PRO A 219 0.16 2.43 -30.86
CA PRO A 219 -0.48 2.43 -29.55
C PRO A 219 0.64 2.54 -28.51
N VAL A 220 0.60 3.60 -27.71
CA VAL A 220 1.61 3.81 -26.67
C VAL A 220 1.35 2.76 -25.60
N ASP A 221 1.96 1.59 -25.76
CA ASP A 221 2.07 0.64 -24.68
C ASP A 221 2.96 1.32 -23.64
N CYS A 222 2.37 1.74 -22.51
CA CYS A 222 3.11 2.19 -21.34
C CYS A 222 3.78 0.98 -20.67
N GLY A 223 4.48 0.17 -21.47
CA GLY A 223 5.04 -1.11 -21.09
C GLY A 223 6.12 -0.95 -20.04
N VAL A 224 6.43 -2.07 -19.39
CA VAL A 224 7.38 -2.13 -18.29
C VAL A 224 8.80 -1.80 -18.76
N GLY A 225 9.54 -1.03 -17.97
CA GLY A 225 10.94 -0.76 -18.21
C GLY A 225 11.33 0.71 -18.04
N SER A 226 12.62 0.90 -17.74
CA SER A 226 13.21 2.21 -17.52
C SER A 226 13.58 2.89 -18.84
N ARG A 227 13.65 4.21 -18.81
CA ARG A 227 14.08 5.05 -19.94
C ARG A 227 15.38 5.75 -19.57
N LEU A 228 16.32 5.76 -20.50
CA LEU A 228 17.67 6.27 -20.24
C LEU A 228 17.98 7.55 -21.01
N SER A 229 18.76 8.40 -20.35
CA SER A 229 19.48 9.54 -20.93
C SER A 229 20.93 9.50 -20.45
N LEU A 230 21.90 9.87 -21.30
CA LEU A 230 23.32 9.82 -20.94
C LEU A 230 23.99 11.19 -21.16
N VAL A 231 24.65 11.69 -20.12
CA VAL A 231 25.42 12.94 -20.14
C VAL A 231 26.86 12.67 -19.71
N GLY A 232 27.81 13.28 -20.40
CA GLY A 232 29.20 13.36 -19.93
C GLY A 232 29.56 14.80 -19.60
N LEU A 233 30.14 15.00 -18.42
CA LEU A 233 30.68 16.28 -17.93
C LEU A 233 32.21 16.22 -17.96
N SER A 234 32.87 17.36 -18.14
CA SER A 234 34.33 17.43 -18.06
C SER A 234 34.80 18.74 -17.43
N ALA A 235 36.08 18.80 -17.10
CA ALA A 235 36.79 19.98 -16.63
C ALA A 235 37.02 21.01 -17.75
N LEU A 236 36.81 20.64 -19.02
CA LEU A 236 36.98 21.52 -20.17
C LEU A 236 35.62 22.14 -20.55
N SER A 237 35.54 23.46 -20.45
CA SER A 237 34.32 24.20 -20.85
C SER A 237 33.96 23.90 -22.31
N GLY A 238 32.68 23.57 -22.55
CA GLY A 238 32.16 23.24 -23.89
C GLY A 238 32.35 21.77 -24.31
N PHE A 239 32.91 20.92 -23.44
CA PHE A 239 33.02 19.47 -23.66
C PHE A 239 31.98 18.67 -22.85
N ASP A 240 30.94 19.33 -22.33
CA ASP A 240 29.74 18.65 -21.85
C ASP A 240 28.90 18.18 -23.05
N ASN A 241 28.48 16.92 -23.06
CA ASN A 241 27.73 16.35 -24.17
C ASN A 241 26.57 15.49 -23.70
N LEU A 242 25.43 15.63 -24.38
CA LEU A 242 24.35 14.66 -24.36
C LEU A 242 24.70 13.53 -25.33
N TYR A 243 25.22 12.43 -24.80
CA TYR A 243 25.61 11.27 -25.59
C TYR A 243 24.39 10.44 -26.03
N ALA A 244 23.29 10.56 -25.29
CA ALA A 244 22.06 9.88 -25.60
C ALA A 244 20.86 10.80 -25.33
N PRO A 245 20.00 11.10 -26.33
CA PRO A 245 18.90 12.03 -26.17
C PRO A 245 17.87 11.56 -25.15
N TYR A 246 17.13 12.51 -24.58
CA TYR A 246 16.23 12.24 -23.46
C TYR A 246 15.26 11.09 -23.72
N TRP A 247 15.36 10.04 -22.90
CA TRP A 247 14.40 8.93 -22.80
C TRP A 247 14.29 8.04 -24.05
N THR A 248 15.14 8.21 -25.05
CA THR A 248 15.02 7.55 -26.37
C THR A 248 16.03 6.43 -26.59
N THR A 249 16.88 6.16 -25.61
CA THR A 249 18.07 5.33 -25.81
C THR A 249 17.79 3.87 -25.46
N THR A 250 18.13 2.94 -26.35
CA THR A 250 18.04 1.49 -26.09
C THR A 250 19.14 1.03 -25.13
N ALA A 251 19.00 -0.15 -24.52
CA ALA A 251 20.06 -0.74 -23.68
C ALA A 251 21.38 -0.89 -24.46
N GLU A 252 21.33 -1.37 -25.71
CA GLU A 252 22.52 -1.56 -26.56
C GLU A 252 23.22 -0.23 -26.90
N GLN A 253 22.44 0.81 -27.22
CA GLN A 253 22.97 2.14 -27.49
C GLN A 253 23.58 2.74 -26.23
N ALA A 254 22.94 2.57 -25.08
CA ALA A 254 23.47 3.04 -23.80
C ALA A 254 24.79 2.33 -23.45
N ASP A 255 24.85 1.00 -23.58
CA ASP A 255 26.07 0.20 -23.36
C ASP A 255 27.21 0.65 -24.28
N GLY A 256 26.92 0.85 -25.57
CA GLY A 256 27.89 1.32 -26.55
C GLY A 256 28.40 2.74 -26.27
N ASN A 257 27.50 3.68 -25.96
CA ASN A 257 27.83 5.06 -25.63
C ASN A 257 28.70 5.13 -24.36
N ILE A 258 28.31 4.43 -23.30
CA ILE A 258 29.09 4.36 -22.05
C ILE A 258 30.47 3.75 -22.33
N GLY A 259 30.53 2.67 -23.13
CA GLY A 259 31.78 2.04 -23.54
C GLY A 259 32.73 3.00 -24.27
N SER A 260 32.18 3.97 -25.01
CA SER A 260 32.93 4.96 -25.78
C SER A 260 33.47 6.14 -24.96
N PHE A 261 33.04 6.31 -23.71
CA PHE A 261 33.55 7.38 -22.86
C PHE A 261 35.05 7.24 -22.66
N VAL A 262 35.73 8.36 -22.88
CA VAL A 262 37.16 8.54 -22.66
C VAL A 262 37.35 9.57 -21.56
N GLN A 263 38.45 9.46 -20.83
CA GLN A 263 38.80 10.50 -19.87
C GLN A 263 39.13 11.79 -20.63
N ILE A 264 38.45 12.89 -20.29
CA ILE A 264 38.63 14.21 -20.88
C ILE A 264 39.12 15.18 -19.82
N GLY A 265 40.37 15.61 -19.96
CA GLY A 265 41.02 16.55 -19.05
C GLY A 265 41.44 15.93 -17.72
N GLY A 266 41.90 16.78 -16.80
CA GLY A 266 42.19 16.44 -15.42
C GLY A 266 41.75 17.55 -14.48
N GLY A 267 41.42 17.21 -13.25
CA GLY A 267 40.81 18.13 -12.27
C GLY A 267 39.32 17.89 -12.11
N ASN A 268 38.62 18.89 -11.56
CA ASN A 268 37.19 18.78 -11.25
C ASN A 268 36.34 19.08 -12.49
N TYR A 269 35.24 18.34 -12.64
CA TYR A 269 34.28 18.55 -13.72
C TYR A 269 33.47 19.85 -13.53
N ILE A 270 32.94 20.41 -14.62
CA ILE A 270 32.05 21.57 -14.59
C ILE A 270 30.60 21.09 -14.45
N PHE A 271 29.91 21.46 -13.38
CA PHE A 271 28.53 21.01 -13.10
C PHE A 271 27.45 21.88 -13.74
N ARG A 272 27.73 23.17 -13.94
CA ARG A 272 26.78 24.16 -14.46
C ARG A 272 25.97 23.74 -15.70
N PRO A 273 26.52 23.00 -16.68
CA PRO A 273 25.71 22.51 -17.80
C PRO A 273 24.48 21.69 -17.40
N ILE A 274 24.53 20.97 -16.28
CA ILE A 274 23.37 20.24 -15.75
C ILE A 274 22.23 21.20 -15.43
N GLN A 275 22.53 22.31 -14.76
CA GLN A 275 21.56 23.34 -14.39
C GLN A 275 21.00 24.08 -15.59
N GLU A 276 21.87 24.42 -16.54
CA GLU A 276 21.51 25.30 -17.66
C GLU A 276 20.89 24.57 -18.85
N LYS A 277 21.18 23.28 -19.02
CA LYS A 277 20.82 22.55 -20.26
C LYS A 277 20.07 21.24 -19.99
N TYR A 278 20.57 20.44 -19.05
CA TYR A 278 20.15 19.03 -18.96
C TYR A 278 18.94 18.81 -18.07
N ILE A 279 18.75 19.68 -17.07
CA ILE A 279 17.64 19.52 -16.15
C ILE A 279 16.27 19.79 -16.79
N ASP A 280 16.22 20.53 -17.89
CA ASP A 280 14.98 20.73 -18.65
C ASP A 280 14.50 19.46 -19.35
N GLY A 281 15.38 18.48 -19.57
CA GLY A 281 15.00 17.16 -20.08
C GLY A 281 14.04 16.41 -19.16
N PHE A 282 14.04 16.71 -17.87
CA PHE A 282 13.06 16.21 -16.91
C PHE A 282 11.73 16.98 -16.94
N ASN A 283 11.71 18.21 -17.46
CA ASN A 283 10.49 19.04 -17.51
C ASN A 283 9.69 18.87 -18.80
N THR A 284 10.30 18.34 -19.85
CA THR A 284 9.60 18.06 -21.11
C THR A 284 8.70 16.83 -20.95
N SER A 285 7.42 17.05 -20.63
CA SER A 285 6.39 16.02 -20.76
C SER A 285 6.09 15.81 -22.24
N ILE A 286 6.36 14.61 -22.77
CA ILE A 286 6.29 14.36 -24.22
C ILE A 286 5.33 13.23 -24.60
N THR A 287 4.79 12.48 -23.64
CA THR A 287 3.83 11.40 -23.89
C THR A 287 2.81 11.28 -22.76
N LYS A 288 1.72 10.53 -23.01
CA LYS A 288 0.75 10.15 -21.97
C LYS A 288 1.29 9.09 -20.99
N CYS A 289 2.42 8.45 -21.30
CA CYS A 289 3.07 7.40 -20.52
C CYS A 289 4.38 7.92 -19.89
N GLU A 290 4.34 9.09 -19.27
CA GLU A 290 5.52 9.63 -18.59
C GLU A 290 5.70 8.94 -17.23
N ASN A 291 6.82 8.26 -17.02
CA ASN A 291 7.24 7.82 -15.69
C ASN A 291 7.45 9.07 -14.84
N LYS A 292 6.66 9.17 -13.77
CA LYS A 292 6.73 10.28 -12.83
C LYS A 292 7.94 10.19 -11.90
N GLU A 293 8.42 8.98 -11.62
CA GLU A 293 9.66 8.77 -10.89
C GLU A 293 10.88 9.01 -11.79
N LYS A 294 11.65 10.05 -11.44
CA LYS A 294 12.80 10.57 -12.18
C LYS A 294 14.04 10.48 -11.32
N ILE A 295 15.10 9.90 -11.87
CA ILE A 295 16.34 9.62 -11.15
C ILE A 295 17.51 10.25 -11.89
N PHE A 296 18.37 10.94 -11.14
CA PHE A 296 19.62 11.50 -11.61
C PHE A 296 20.78 10.81 -10.90
N ILE A 297 21.59 10.07 -11.65
CA ILE A 297 22.75 9.34 -11.11
C ILE A 297 24.01 10.03 -11.59
N LEU A 298 24.79 10.58 -10.65
CA LEU A 298 26.09 11.18 -10.91
C LEU A 298 27.21 10.21 -10.53
N PHE A 299 28.10 9.94 -11.47
CA PHE A 299 29.30 9.14 -11.25
C PHE A 299 30.53 10.04 -11.07
N THR A 300 30.93 10.29 -9.82
CA THR A 300 32.14 11.08 -9.49
C THR A 300 32.60 10.85 -8.04
N SER A 301 33.87 11.17 -7.78
CA SER A 301 34.50 11.18 -6.43
C SER A 301 35.04 12.55 -6.03
N VAL A 302 34.76 13.58 -6.83
CA VAL A 302 35.25 14.95 -6.60
C VAL A 302 34.08 15.91 -6.50
N ALA A 303 34.30 17.04 -5.83
CA ALA A 303 33.39 18.16 -5.92
C ALA A 303 33.55 18.84 -7.30
N PRO A 304 32.52 19.54 -7.80
CA PRO A 304 32.63 20.23 -9.09
C PRO A 304 33.64 21.37 -9.03
N TYR A 305 34.12 21.81 -10.20
CA TYR A 305 35.09 22.89 -10.35
C TYR A 305 34.60 24.20 -9.72
N GLU A 306 33.30 24.46 -9.81
CA GLU A 306 32.67 25.67 -9.28
C GLU A 306 32.59 25.70 -7.74
N TYR A 307 32.83 24.57 -7.07
CA TYR A 307 32.88 24.53 -5.61
C TYR A 307 34.27 24.93 -5.11
N ASP A 308 34.35 26.12 -4.51
CA ASP A 308 35.60 26.68 -3.97
C ASP A 308 35.84 26.31 -2.50
N GLY A 309 34.98 25.46 -1.91
CA GLY A 309 35.01 25.11 -0.50
C GLY A 309 34.13 25.99 0.39
N SER A 310 33.39 26.94 -0.19
CA SER A 310 32.39 27.77 0.50
C SER A 310 30.98 27.58 -0.07
N ASP A 311 29.98 27.75 0.78
CA ASP A 311 28.56 27.58 0.41
C ASP A 311 28.09 28.67 -0.57
N ALA A 312 28.71 29.84 -0.55
CA ALA A 312 28.26 31.04 -1.27
C ALA A 312 28.45 30.99 -2.79
N SER A 313 29.25 30.07 -3.32
CA SER A 313 29.53 29.93 -4.77
C SER A 313 29.10 28.60 -5.37
N ALA A 314 28.54 27.69 -4.55
CA ALA A 314 28.20 26.34 -4.98
C ALA A 314 27.04 26.36 -5.99
N PRO A 315 27.18 25.76 -7.19
CA PRO A 315 26.05 25.59 -8.09
C PRO A 315 25.11 24.51 -7.51
N ILE A 316 24.19 24.92 -6.65
CA ILE A 316 23.17 24.06 -6.07
C ILE A 316 21.98 24.01 -7.02
N THR A 317 21.60 22.82 -7.43
CA THR A 317 20.44 22.57 -8.28
C THR A 317 19.30 22.06 -7.41
N SER A 318 18.11 22.65 -7.51
CA SER A 318 16.94 22.10 -6.82
C SER A 318 16.32 20.93 -7.60
N PHE A 319 17.00 19.78 -7.60
CA PHE A 319 16.45 18.54 -8.16
C PHE A 319 15.20 18.08 -7.41
N VAL A 320 15.20 18.26 -6.09
CA VAL A 320 14.08 17.91 -5.22
C VAL A 320 12.82 18.70 -5.59
N ASP A 321 12.92 20.01 -5.84
CA ASP A 321 11.76 20.80 -6.29
C ASP A 321 11.30 20.44 -7.70
N LYS A 322 12.17 19.76 -8.46
CA LYS A 322 11.88 19.21 -9.78
C LYS A 322 11.45 17.74 -9.76
N GLY A 323 11.21 17.15 -8.59
CA GLY A 323 10.77 15.76 -8.51
C GLY A 323 11.81 14.74 -8.90
N VAL A 324 13.08 15.14 -8.96
CA VAL A 324 14.17 14.30 -9.40
C VAL A 324 14.94 13.82 -8.18
N HIS A 325 15.06 12.50 -8.07
CA HIS A 325 15.84 11.84 -7.04
C HIS A 325 17.31 11.80 -7.45
N GLN A 326 18.17 12.47 -6.67
CA GLN A 326 19.59 12.59 -6.96
C GLN A 326 20.42 11.58 -6.15
N ILE A 327 21.25 10.82 -6.87
CA ILE A 327 22.11 9.77 -6.32
C ILE A 327 23.54 10.01 -6.80
N LEU A 328 24.49 10.00 -5.87
CA LEU A 328 25.91 10.08 -6.13
C LEU A 328 26.52 8.69 -6.00
N VAL A 329 27.02 8.14 -7.11
CA VAL A 329 27.85 6.94 -7.12
C VAL A 329 29.31 7.36 -7.09
N SER A 330 29.98 7.09 -5.98
CA SER A 330 31.36 7.51 -5.75
C SER A 330 32.29 6.33 -5.50
N PHE A 331 33.54 6.43 -5.94
CA PHE A 331 34.59 5.44 -5.67
C PHE A 331 35.70 6.08 -4.84
N ASN A 332 35.83 5.70 -3.57
CA ASN A 332 36.84 6.24 -2.64
C ASN A 332 36.85 7.78 -2.54
N MET A 333 35.69 8.40 -2.39
CA MET A 333 35.56 9.85 -2.28
C MET A 333 36.23 10.42 -1.01
N ASP A 334 37.00 11.50 -1.17
CA ASP A 334 37.53 12.24 -0.03
C ASP A 334 36.40 12.96 0.74
N PRO A 335 36.36 12.90 2.08
CA PRO A 335 35.36 13.59 2.89
C PRO A 335 35.18 15.09 2.56
N LYS A 336 36.23 15.80 2.15
CA LYS A 336 36.13 17.21 1.75
C LYS A 336 35.29 17.41 0.50
N ASN A 337 35.37 16.48 -0.45
CA ASN A 337 34.55 16.51 -1.65
C ASN A 337 33.09 16.17 -1.30
N LYS A 338 32.88 15.29 -0.31
CA LYS A 338 31.56 14.88 0.15
C LYS A 338 30.73 16.08 0.65
N ASN A 339 31.38 17.07 1.26
CA ASN A 339 30.72 18.25 1.82
C ASN A 339 29.81 18.95 0.81
N PHE A 340 30.24 19.13 -0.45
CA PHE A 340 29.44 19.78 -1.50
C PHE A 340 28.06 19.12 -1.65
N TYR A 341 28.01 17.80 -1.63
CA TYR A 341 26.81 16.98 -1.83
C TYR A 341 25.98 16.77 -0.55
N THR A 342 26.32 17.50 0.51
CA THR A 342 25.57 17.58 1.77
C THR A 342 25.23 19.02 2.15
N LEU A 343 25.52 19.99 1.28
CA LEU A 343 25.29 21.40 1.56
C LEU A 343 23.80 21.71 1.67
N TYR A 344 23.48 22.61 2.59
CA TYR A 344 22.16 23.20 2.72
C TYR A 344 22.30 24.72 2.65
N ASP A 345 21.79 25.30 1.57
CA ASP A 345 21.71 26.74 1.38
C ASP A 345 20.50 27.28 2.15
N LYS A 346 20.79 27.85 3.33
CA LYS A 346 19.79 28.44 4.23
C LYS A 346 19.12 29.68 3.66
N GLU A 347 19.78 30.43 2.78
CA GLU A 347 19.25 31.70 2.29
C GLU A 347 18.18 31.48 1.22
N ASN A 348 18.34 30.44 0.40
CA ASN A 348 17.39 30.08 -0.65
C ASN A 348 16.52 28.86 -0.29
N ASP A 349 16.67 28.30 0.92
CA ASP A 349 16.03 27.05 1.36
C ASP A 349 16.24 25.88 0.38
N HIS A 350 17.43 25.83 -0.22
CA HIS A 350 17.78 24.79 -1.18
C HIS A 350 18.71 23.76 -0.52
N SER A 351 18.29 22.50 -0.52
CA SER A 351 19.12 21.39 -0.05
C SER A 351 19.83 20.71 -1.23
N ASN A 352 21.16 20.72 -1.21
CA ASN A 352 21.98 19.89 -2.10
C ASN A 352 22.29 18.56 -1.41
N ILE A 353 21.26 17.88 -0.91
CA ILE A 353 21.46 16.64 -0.15
C ILE A 353 21.30 15.46 -1.10
N TRP A 354 22.41 14.79 -1.36
CA TRP A 354 22.46 13.64 -2.25
C TRP A 354 22.35 12.34 -1.46
N ASN A 355 21.79 11.32 -2.11
CA ASN A 355 21.92 9.96 -1.62
C ASN A 355 23.26 9.41 -2.09
N PHE A 356 24.05 8.86 -1.18
CA PHE A 356 25.40 8.38 -1.48
C PHE A 356 25.40 6.87 -1.66
N PHE A 357 25.98 6.42 -2.78
CA PHE A 357 26.38 5.05 -2.97
C PHE A 357 27.90 4.96 -3.07
N ASP A 358 28.50 4.33 -2.07
CA ASP A 358 29.95 4.08 -2.03
C ASP A 358 30.26 2.81 -2.86
N TYR A 359 30.60 3.01 -4.12
CA TYR A 359 30.99 1.95 -5.04
C TYR A 359 32.34 1.35 -4.63
N THR A 360 32.37 0.04 -4.41
CA THR A 360 33.56 -0.67 -3.92
C THR A 360 34.36 -1.35 -5.03
N GLY A 361 33.78 -1.48 -6.23
CA GLY A 361 34.35 -2.26 -7.32
C GLY A 361 34.01 -3.76 -7.24
N GLY A 362 33.12 -4.15 -6.32
CA GLY A 362 32.75 -5.54 -6.09
C GLY A 362 31.55 -6.01 -6.92
N ASP A 363 31.44 -7.32 -7.11
CA ASP A 363 30.39 -7.95 -7.93
C ASP A 363 28.97 -7.70 -7.39
N SER A 364 28.83 -7.48 -6.07
CA SER A 364 27.54 -7.20 -5.41
C SER A 364 27.10 -5.73 -5.45
N ASP A 365 27.92 -4.82 -5.98
CA ASP A 365 27.60 -3.39 -5.90
C ASP A 365 26.37 -3.02 -6.72
N VAL A 366 26.13 -3.69 -7.86
CA VAL A 366 24.92 -3.46 -8.67
C VAL A 366 23.68 -3.91 -7.93
N GLU A 367 23.71 -5.08 -7.29
CA GLU A 367 22.62 -5.60 -6.46
C GLU A 367 22.29 -4.64 -5.32
N LYS A 368 23.31 -4.20 -4.57
CA LYS A 368 23.11 -3.26 -3.47
C LYS A 368 22.53 -1.94 -3.93
N PHE A 369 23.07 -1.38 -5.02
CA PHE A 369 22.55 -0.14 -5.59
C PHE A 369 21.09 -0.30 -6.00
N PHE A 370 20.78 -1.38 -6.70
CA PHE A 370 19.44 -1.68 -7.19
C PHE A 370 18.45 -1.75 -6.04
N ASN A 371 18.75 -2.59 -5.05
CA ASN A 371 17.89 -2.76 -3.89
C ASN A 371 17.78 -1.44 -3.11
N SER A 372 18.86 -0.70 -2.86
CA SER A 372 18.79 0.53 -2.04
C SER A 372 18.14 1.74 -2.70
N PHE A 373 18.17 1.86 -4.03
CA PHE A 373 17.76 3.10 -4.70
C PHE A 373 16.68 2.94 -5.75
N LEU A 374 16.51 1.76 -6.34
CA LEU A 374 15.54 1.52 -7.41
C LEU A 374 14.33 0.70 -6.93
N VAL A 375 14.38 0.16 -5.71
CA VAL A 375 13.38 -0.76 -5.16
C VAL A 375 13.06 -0.47 -3.69
N ASP A 376 13.99 -0.72 -2.78
CA ASP A 376 13.85 -0.50 -1.34
C ASP A 376 14.19 0.96 -1.04
N SER A 377 13.25 1.86 -1.28
CA SER A 377 13.35 3.29 -1.00
C SER A 377 13.34 3.61 0.52
N LYS A 378 14.10 2.88 1.35
CA LYS A 378 14.19 3.11 2.80
C LYS A 378 15.00 4.36 3.16
N GLU A 379 15.65 5.00 2.19
CA GLU A 379 16.42 6.21 2.41
C GLU A 379 15.48 7.45 2.48
N PRO A 380 15.62 8.30 3.50
CA PRO A 380 14.65 9.33 3.91
C PRO A 380 14.42 10.50 2.93
N MET A 381 15.01 10.46 1.73
CA MET A 381 14.80 11.44 0.66
C MET A 381 14.13 10.87 -0.58
N THR A 382 13.93 9.56 -0.58
CA THR A 382 13.00 8.91 -1.48
C THR A 382 11.58 9.23 -1.01
N CYS A 383 10.60 9.13 -1.89
CA CYS A 383 9.16 9.25 -1.64
C CYS A 383 8.55 8.68 -0.33
N GLN A 384 9.30 7.93 0.50
CA GLN A 384 8.78 7.29 1.70
C GLN A 384 8.62 8.28 2.87
N LEU A 385 7.63 8.02 3.72
CA LEU A 385 7.47 8.77 4.95
C LEU A 385 8.63 8.46 5.91
N THR A 386 9.40 9.48 6.28
CA THR A 386 10.56 9.32 7.16
C THR A 386 10.15 8.84 8.55
N SER A 387 10.23 7.54 8.78
CA SER A 387 10.67 6.99 10.05
C SER A 387 11.35 5.66 9.79
N THR A 388 12.35 5.33 10.59
CA THR A 388 13.26 4.18 10.46
C THR A 388 12.60 2.79 10.48
N ASN A 389 11.27 2.71 10.43
CA ASN A 389 10.47 1.52 10.24
C ASN A 389 9.28 1.93 9.36
N ASP A 390 8.81 1.08 8.46
CA ASP A 390 7.74 1.29 7.47
C ASP A 390 6.32 1.57 8.07
N LYS A 391 6.29 2.07 9.32
CA LYS A 391 5.16 2.33 10.19
C LYS A 391 5.28 3.74 10.78
N VAL A 392 4.40 4.65 10.36
CA VAL A 392 4.28 5.99 10.95
C VAL A 392 3.14 6.02 11.94
N ASP A 393 3.43 6.40 13.18
CA ASP A 393 2.39 6.56 14.21
C ASP A 393 1.81 7.97 14.17
N VAL A 394 0.51 8.03 13.95
CA VAL A 394 -0.26 9.27 14.01
C VAL A 394 -1.12 9.23 15.27
N VAL A 395 -0.82 10.14 16.20
CA VAL A 395 -1.50 10.23 17.49
C VAL A 395 -2.64 11.24 17.39
N ILE A 396 -3.88 10.80 17.61
CA ILE A 396 -5.06 11.67 17.57
C ILE A 396 -5.46 12.12 18.99
N GLY A 397 -5.79 13.42 19.09
CA GLY A 397 -6.37 14.02 20.29
C GLY A 397 -5.37 14.63 21.28
N LYS A 398 -4.17 14.97 20.81
CA LYS A 398 -3.02 15.44 21.61
C LYS A 398 -3.25 16.67 22.50
N ASN A 399 -4.35 17.40 22.35
CA ASN A 399 -4.65 18.61 23.15
C ASN A 399 -6.14 18.80 23.49
N GLY A 400 -6.98 17.76 23.40
CA GLY A 400 -8.41 17.86 23.76
C GLY A 400 -9.29 18.72 22.84
N ALA A 401 -8.76 19.19 21.70
CA ALA A 401 -9.53 19.84 20.63
C ALA A 401 -9.63 18.92 19.40
N ALA A 402 -10.67 19.12 18.57
CA ALA A 402 -10.81 18.50 17.26
C ALA A 402 -9.75 19.06 16.30
N GLU A 403 -8.50 18.66 16.51
CA GLU A 403 -7.38 19.04 15.67
C GLU A 403 -7.45 18.24 14.37
N LEU A 404 -7.35 18.94 13.24
CA LEU A 404 -7.21 18.30 11.93
C LEU A 404 -5.85 17.63 11.87
N VAL A 405 -5.85 16.31 11.73
CA VAL A 405 -4.63 15.52 11.55
C VAL A 405 -4.50 15.14 10.08
N VAL A 406 -3.34 15.41 9.48
CA VAL A 406 -3.13 15.18 8.05
C VAL A 406 -2.09 14.08 7.85
N VAL A 407 -2.40 13.13 6.99
CA VAL A 407 -1.48 12.11 6.48
C VAL A 407 -1.32 12.31 4.99
N ASN A 408 -0.07 12.41 4.52
CA ASN A 408 0.25 12.51 3.11
C ASN A 408 1.20 11.36 2.76
N ILE A 409 0.93 10.67 1.66
CA ILE A 409 1.81 9.65 1.08
C ILE A 409 1.96 10.01 -0.39
N PRO A 410 3.12 10.50 -0.83
CA PRO A 410 4.31 10.86 -0.04
C PRO A 410 4.07 12.08 0.89
N PRO A 411 4.95 12.36 1.88
CA PRO A 411 4.74 13.41 2.90
C PRO A 411 4.43 14.82 2.37
N TYR A 412 4.88 15.12 1.15
CA TYR A 412 4.72 16.41 0.47
C TYR A 412 3.50 16.47 -0.47
N TYR A 413 2.69 15.41 -0.54
CA TYR A 413 1.47 15.43 -1.36
C TYR A 413 0.43 16.40 -0.75
N ASP A 414 0.29 17.57 -1.37
CA ASP A 414 -0.65 18.60 -0.97
C ASP A 414 -1.90 18.50 -1.85
N ALA A 415 -2.80 17.56 -1.52
CA ALA A 415 -4.06 17.46 -2.26
C ALA A 415 -4.79 18.82 -2.23
N LYS A 416 -5.14 19.30 -3.42
CA LYS A 416 -5.60 20.68 -3.60
C LYS A 416 -6.86 20.99 -2.78
N SER A 417 -6.87 22.16 -2.14
CA SER A 417 -8.09 22.76 -1.60
C SER A 417 -9.04 23.22 -2.73
N SER A 418 -10.17 22.52 -2.85
CA SER A 418 -11.49 22.91 -3.42
C SER A 418 -11.62 23.63 -4.78
N THR A 419 -10.55 23.91 -5.55
CA THR A 419 -10.67 24.60 -6.86
C THR A 419 -10.30 23.71 -8.05
N PRO A 420 -11.23 23.37 -8.96
CA PRO A 420 -11.02 22.37 -10.03
C PRO A 420 -10.02 22.73 -11.16
N ASN A 421 -9.49 23.96 -11.25
CA ASN A 421 -8.88 24.48 -12.49
C ASN A 421 -7.41 24.97 -12.37
N SER A 422 -6.52 24.29 -11.65
CA SER A 422 -5.07 24.53 -11.85
C SER A 422 -4.43 23.27 -12.41
N ASN A 423 -3.59 23.45 -13.41
CA ASN A 423 -2.74 22.40 -13.92
C ASN A 423 -1.96 21.80 -12.75
N TRP A 424 -2.09 20.48 -12.57
CA TRP A 424 -1.39 19.69 -11.58
C TRP A 424 0.10 19.72 -11.90
N THR A 425 0.90 20.32 -11.02
CA THR A 425 2.37 20.24 -11.07
C THR A 425 2.90 19.97 -9.67
N THR A 426 2.35 18.96 -8.98
CA THR A 426 3.10 18.31 -7.92
C THR A 426 4.27 17.61 -8.60
N VAL A 427 5.48 18.13 -8.38
CA VAL A 427 6.65 17.56 -9.05
C VAL A 427 7.13 16.29 -8.35
N LYS A 428 6.72 16.09 -7.10
CA LYS A 428 7.14 14.97 -6.27
C LYS A 428 6.00 13.95 -6.15
N HIS A 429 6.34 12.67 -6.17
CA HIS A 429 5.40 11.54 -6.31
C HIS A 429 5.74 10.38 -5.35
N TYR A 430 4.91 9.33 -5.26
CA TYR A 430 5.28 8.07 -4.55
C TYR A 430 6.33 7.28 -5.37
N CYS A 431 6.97 6.24 -4.82
CA CYS A 431 7.92 5.42 -5.61
C CYS A 431 7.26 4.14 -6.09
N ASN A 432 7.84 3.51 -7.11
CA ASN A 432 7.56 2.12 -7.42
C ASN A 432 7.87 1.23 -6.21
N PHE A 433 7.15 0.12 -6.05
CA PHE A 433 7.31 -0.84 -4.94
C PHE A 433 7.21 -0.25 -3.52
N GLN A 434 6.57 0.91 -3.36
CA GLN A 434 6.42 1.52 -2.07
C GLN A 434 5.35 0.78 -1.27
N GLU A 435 5.74 0.29 -0.09
CA GLU A 435 4.83 -0.13 0.95
C GLU A 435 4.93 0.86 2.11
N THR A 436 3.80 1.40 2.56
CA THR A 436 3.78 2.35 3.67
C THR A 436 2.57 2.10 4.54
N THR A 437 2.80 1.86 5.82
CA THR A 437 1.73 1.72 6.81
C THR A 437 1.72 2.95 7.72
N VAL A 438 0.57 3.59 7.86
CA VAL A 438 0.33 4.65 8.83
C VAL A 438 -0.63 4.10 9.87
N ARG A 439 -0.18 4.03 11.12
CA ARG A 439 -0.99 3.57 12.26
C ARG A 439 -1.66 4.77 12.90
N ILE A 440 -2.97 4.70 13.02
CA ILE A 440 -3.77 5.72 13.70
C ILE A 440 -3.97 5.23 15.13
N ILE A 441 -3.26 5.87 16.06
CA ILE A 441 -3.30 5.55 17.48
C ILE A 441 -3.86 6.73 18.27
N LYS A 442 -4.39 6.45 19.46
CA LYS A 442 -4.95 7.47 20.36
C LYS A 442 -3.89 7.97 21.34
N ASP A 443 -3.99 9.23 21.76
CA ASP A 443 -3.16 9.76 22.84
C ASP A 443 -3.49 9.07 24.19
N ASP A 444 -2.46 8.55 24.86
CA ASP A 444 -2.53 7.91 26.18
C ASP A 444 -3.12 8.82 27.28
N HIS A 445 -3.12 10.14 27.09
CA HIS A 445 -3.71 11.11 28.02
C HIS A 445 -5.25 11.18 27.96
N ILE A 446 -5.88 10.61 26.94
CA ILE A 446 -7.34 10.52 26.86
C ILE A 446 -7.81 9.32 27.68
N LYS A 447 -8.41 9.57 28.84
CA LYS A 447 -8.89 8.52 29.76
C LYS A 447 -9.74 7.48 29.03
N ASN A 448 -9.51 6.20 29.36
CA ASN A 448 -10.12 4.96 28.84
C ASN A 448 -11.67 4.89 28.77
N GLY A 449 -12.41 5.97 29.03
CA GLY A 449 -13.88 6.04 28.94
C GLY A 449 -14.43 6.69 27.66
N ASP A 450 -13.63 7.46 26.91
CA ASP A 450 -14.07 8.20 25.69
C ASP A 450 -13.69 7.46 24.39
N THR A 451 -13.77 6.14 24.39
CA THR A 451 -13.26 5.25 23.31
C THR A 451 -14.18 5.10 22.10
N LYS A 452 -15.31 5.82 22.04
CA LYS A 452 -16.33 5.66 20.97
C LYS A 452 -16.55 6.88 20.09
N THR A 453 -15.60 7.82 20.06
CA THR A 453 -15.74 8.96 19.15
C THR A 453 -15.18 8.53 17.81
N ALA A 454 -16.05 8.28 16.83
CA ALA A 454 -15.65 7.91 15.48
C ALA A 454 -14.63 8.91 14.92
N LEU A 455 -13.82 8.47 13.95
CA LEU A 455 -12.91 9.33 13.21
C LEU A 455 -13.46 9.52 11.79
N CYS A 456 -13.66 10.77 11.38
CA CYS A 456 -13.95 11.07 9.99
C CYS A 456 -12.66 11.35 9.22
N LEU A 457 -12.47 10.65 8.10
CA LEU A 457 -11.38 10.85 7.16
C LEU A 457 -11.95 11.42 5.88
N ARG A 458 -11.45 12.57 5.45
CA ARG A 458 -11.64 13.07 4.09
C ARG A 458 -10.39 12.80 3.29
N VAL A 459 -10.50 12.02 2.22
CA VAL A 459 -9.34 11.53 1.46
C VAL A 459 -9.32 12.05 0.04
N PHE A 460 -8.11 12.22 -0.48
CA PHE A 460 -7.81 12.67 -1.83
C PHE A 460 -6.68 11.82 -2.40
N TYR A 461 -6.80 11.37 -3.64
CA TYR A 461 -5.82 10.47 -4.21
C TYR A 461 -5.71 10.55 -5.75
N ASP A 462 -4.51 10.29 -6.24
CA ASP A 462 -4.17 10.11 -7.65
C ASP A 462 -3.14 8.96 -7.72
N LEU A 463 -3.61 7.78 -8.08
CA LEU A 463 -2.92 6.49 -8.01
C LEU A 463 -3.09 5.74 -9.35
N GLU A 464 -2.18 4.80 -9.66
CA GLU A 464 -2.38 3.95 -10.83
C GLU A 464 -3.65 3.09 -10.68
N THR A 465 -4.55 3.18 -11.67
CA THR A 465 -5.85 2.51 -11.61
C THR A 465 -5.70 0.99 -11.69
N GLY A 466 -6.16 0.31 -10.63
CA GLY A 466 -6.22 -1.15 -10.55
C GLY A 466 -4.90 -1.84 -10.23
N LYS A 467 -3.85 -1.07 -9.90
CA LYS A 467 -2.52 -1.62 -9.56
C LYS A 467 -1.95 -1.06 -8.26
N ASP A 468 -2.08 0.25 -8.06
CA ASP A 468 -1.68 0.90 -6.82
C ASP A 468 -2.89 1.13 -5.94
N PHE A 469 -2.71 0.92 -4.64
CA PHE A 469 -3.81 0.89 -3.69
C PHE A 469 -3.49 1.63 -2.39
N VAL A 470 -4.52 2.28 -1.86
CA VAL A 470 -4.58 2.67 -0.45
C VAL A 470 -5.73 1.90 0.20
N SER A 471 -5.44 1.13 1.22
CA SER A 471 -6.44 0.43 2.04
C SER A 471 -6.54 1.11 3.40
N ILE A 472 -7.76 1.42 3.82
CA ILE A 472 -8.05 2.03 5.13
C ILE A 472 -8.76 0.99 5.98
N PHE A 473 -8.26 0.77 7.18
CA PHE A 473 -8.75 -0.23 8.12
C PHE A 473 -9.23 0.41 9.42
N SER A 474 -10.30 -0.13 10.01
CA SER A 474 -10.77 0.22 11.37
C SER A 474 -10.41 -0.89 12.35
N GLY A 475 -10.02 -0.52 13.57
CA GLY A 475 -9.65 -1.46 14.64
C GLY A 475 -8.24 -1.25 15.17
N ASP A 476 -7.78 -2.07 16.12
CA ASP A 476 -6.48 -1.91 16.78
C ASP A 476 -5.31 -2.11 15.79
N PRO A 477 -4.49 -1.07 15.48
CA PRO A 477 -3.37 -1.19 14.56
C PRO A 477 -2.21 -2.05 15.06
N ASN A 478 -2.25 -2.49 16.32
CA ASN A 478 -1.30 -3.46 16.84
C ASN A 478 -1.75 -4.91 16.62
N LYS A 479 -2.97 -5.13 16.11
CA LYS A 479 -3.52 -6.43 15.73
C LYS A 479 -4.09 -6.37 14.30
N PRO A 480 -3.23 -6.24 13.27
CA PRO A 480 -3.67 -6.06 11.88
C PRO A 480 -4.65 -7.13 11.39
N GLU A 481 -4.52 -8.36 11.90
CA GLU A 481 -5.39 -9.50 11.59
C GLU A 481 -6.82 -9.35 12.12
N LEU A 482 -7.08 -8.41 13.03
CA LEU A 482 -8.39 -8.13 13.61
C LEU A 482 -8.98 -6.80 13.12
N GLN A 483 -8.32 -6.12 12.17
CA GLN A 483 -8.86 -4.90 11.58
C GLN A 483 -9.78 -5.21 10.40
N ASP A 484 -10.85 -4.43 10.25
CA ASP A 484 -11.78 -4.52 9.14
C ASP A 484 -11.39 -3.51 8.03
N GLU A 485 -11.26 -3.97 6.78
CA GLU A 485 -11.04 -3.09 5.61
C GLU A 485 -12.30 -2.25 5.37
N VAL A 486 -12.20 -0.95 5.65
CA VAL A 486 -13.29 0.03 5.45
C VAL A 486 -13.40 0.37 3.96
N VAL A 487 -12.25 0.62 3.33
CA VAL A 487 -12.19 0.90 1.90
C VAL A 487 -10.83 0.55 1.31
N ARG A 488 -10.82 0.18 0.03
CA ARG A 488 -9.63 0.12 -0.81
C ARG A 488 -9.79 1.05 -2.01
N LEU A 489 -8.87 2.01 -2.14
CA LEU A 489 -8.88 3.10 -3.10
C LEU A 489 -7.83 2.86 -4.18
N THR A 490 -8.15 3.20 -5.42
CA THR A 490 -7.25 3.17 -6.59
C THR A 490 -7.79 4.13 -7.65
N GLY A 491 -6.94 4.54 -8.60
CA GLY A 491 -7.29 5.54 -9.60
C GLY A 491 -7.26 6.95 -9.03
N ARG A 492 -8.23 7.79 -9.40
CA ARG A 492 -8.18 9.22 -9.07
C ARG A 492 -9.48 9.73 -8.48
N ASP A 493 -9.42 10.31 -7.29
CA ASP A 493 -10.44 11.18 -6.73
C ASP A 493 -9.81 12.32 -5.93
N VAL A 494 -10.04 13.53 -6.42
CA VAL A 494 -9.43 14.76 -5.92
C VAL A 494 -10.50 15.71 -5.39
N SER A 495 -11.76 15.26 -5.36
CA SER A 495 -12.90 16.02 -4.87
C SER A 495 -13.06 15.92 -3.35
N GLY A 496 -12.50 14.86 -2.76
CA GLY A 496 -12.49 14.62 -1.32
C GLY A 496 -13.66 13.72 -0.90
N THR A 497 -13.43 12.42 -0.79
CA THR A 497 -14.42 11.45 -0.31
C THR A 497 -14.26 11.19 1.18
N ASN A 498 -15.38 11.04 1.90
CA ASN A 498 -15.40 10.83 3.35
C ASN A 498 -15.54 9.35 3.72
N PHE A 499 -14.77 8.90 4.72
CA PHE A 499 -14.82 7.58 5.33
C PHE A 499 -14.81 7.71 6.85
N GLU A 500 -15.49 6.79 7.54
CA GLU A 500 -15.58 6.82 9.00
C GLU A 500 -14.92 5.58 9.61
N LEU A 501 -14.07 5.77 10.63
CA LEU A 501 -13.57 4.70 11.49
C LEU A 501 -14.32 4.73 12.82
N THR A 502 -15.14 3.72 13.07
CA THR A 502 -16.00 3.67 14.25
C THR A 502 -15.23 3.48 15.54
N ASP A 503 -14.03 2.87 15.47
CA ASP A 503 -13.22 2.55 16.65
C ASP A 503 -12.20 3.65 17.02
N ALA A 504 -12.15 4.73 16.25
CA ALA A 504 -11.16 5.82 16.38
C ALA A 504 -9.69 5.37 16.30
N LEU A 505 -9.47 4.13 15.88
CA LEU A 505 -8.20 3.45 15.69
C LEU A 505 -8.24 2.76 14.34
N GLY A 506 -7.09 2.65 13.72
CA GLY A 506 -7.04 2.06 12.39
C GLY A 506 -5.65 2.08 11.78
N SER A 507 -5.58 1.65 10.53
CA SER A 507 -4.38 1.80 9.73
C SER A 507 -4.72 2.29 8.33
N ILE A 508 -3.81 3.03 7.73
CA ILE A 508 -3.81 3.36 6.30
C ILE A 508 -2.61 2.64 5.71
N VAL A 509 -2.85 1.75 4.76
CA VAL A 509 -1.81 0.95 4.10
C VAL A 509 -1.76 1.33 2.63
N PHE A 510 -0.64 1.90 2.21
CA PHE A 510 -0.33 2.19 0.82
C PHE A 510 0.57 1.10 0.24
N SER A 511 0.27 0.69 -0.99
CA SER A 511 1.08 -0.24 -1.77
C SER A 511 1.10 0.19 -3.23
N SER A 512 2.26 0.21 -3.86
CA SER A 512 2.40 0.41 -5.31
C SER A 512 3.11 -0.75 -6.00
N ASP A 513 2.85 -0.92 -7.29
CA ASP A 513 3.47 -1.94 -8.12
C ASP A 513 4.79 -1.45 -8.76
N GLU A 514 5.27 -2.20 -9.75
CA GLU A 514 6.49 -1.89 -10.49
C GLU A 514 6.35 -0.78 -11.56
N LYS A 515 5.16 -0.24 -11.81
CA LYS A 515 4.86 0.63 -12.97
C LYS A 515 4.36 2.00 -12.54
N ASN A 516 4.33 2.89 -13.53
CA ASN A 516 3.67 4.20 -13.55
C ASN A 516 3.30 4.77 -12.17
N VAL A 517 4.15 5.64 -11.67
CA VAL A 517 3.86 6.42 -10.48
C VAL A 517 2.90 7.59 -10.79
N TYR A 518 2.05 7.93 -9.82
CA TYR A 518 1.14 9.09 -9.83
C TYR A 518 1.40 10.00 -8.60
N ASP A 519 0.54 10.99 -8.34
CA ASP A 519 0.83 12.03 -7.34
C ASP A 519 0.75 11.55 -5.88
N GLY A 520 -0.13 10.60 -5.55
CA GLY A 520 -0.21 9.99 -4.23
C GLY A 520 -1.55 10.11 -3.52
N PHE A 521 -1.52 10.18 -2.19
CA PHE A 521 -2.65 10.05 -1.30
C PHE A 521 -2.56 11.03 -0.13
N ARG A 522 -3.68 11.65 0.24
CA ARG A 522 -3.83 12.49 1.43
C ARG A 522 -5.10 12.12 2.17
N ALA A 523 -4.99 12.01 3.50
CA ALA A 523 -6.12 11.91 4.41
C ALA A 523 -6.12 13.08 5.39
N GLU A 524 -7.25 13.76 5.48
CA GLU A 524 -7.59 14.76 6.46
C GLU A 524 -8.50 14.12 7.52
N MET A 525 -8.05 14.06 8.76
CA MET A 525 -8.70 13.31 9.82
C MET A 525 -9.19 14.24 10.91
N THR A 526 -10.46 14.11 11.29
CA THR A 526 -11.10 14.88 12.35
C THR A 526 -11.89 13.97 13.27
N MET A 527 -11.80 14.20 14.58
CA MET A 527 -12.60 13.49 15.57
C MET A 527 -14.10 13.81 15.39
N GLY A 528 -14.93 12.77 15.34
CA GLY A 528 -16.37 12.84 15.14
C GLY A 528 -16.84 12.04 13.92
N HIS A 529 -18.15 11.95 13.77
CA HIS A 529 -18.78 11.37 12.58
C HIS A 529 -18.57 12.25 11.36
N CYS A 530 -18.58 11.64 10.17
CA CYS A 530 -18.57 12.41 8.92
C CYS A 530 -19.90 13.15 8.72
N SER A 531 -19.84 14.45 8.43
CA SER A 531 -21.00 15.33 8.22
C SER A 531 -21.46 15.41 6.78
#